data_AF-A0AAV1HVJ5-F1
#
_entry.id   AF-A0AAV1HVJ5-F1
#
_cell.length_a   1.000
_cell.length_b   1.000
_cell.length_c   1.000
_cell.angle_alpha   90.00
_cell.angle_beta   90.00
_cell.angle_gamma   90.00
#
_symmetry.space_group_name_H-M   'P 1'
#
loop_
_entity.id
_entity.type
_entity.pdbx_description
1 polymer ?
#
loop_
_entity_poly.entity_id
_entity_poly.type
_entity_poly.pdbx_seq_one_letter_code
_entity_poly.pdbx_strand_id
1 'polypeptide(L)'
;MDHARSGSGGGLPPQLDPGFLEQMSRAQSSGQFFPGDLRLQPQPSNLREREYAVGGSQLNMPPLGPAYLPQPANLAHAYAPMDHARTEQQLAELFSSQLDLFGPPLGHPLYRHAPSEEQYLGDGCSGPQEGEEKPRSKMQEKNRRAQRRFRERQKTKFVELNTRVEELEGVISELLSEKTKLEDRTSFLEKALESRSSSCETDVSSVLPATSQDAIDRQAPSTPSAQLPASASAGSLALPEGMTLEDIAEGSIRFFNDDLCLSIPFKGNHFMSIEAIKSLTPRDVIHLYECYVEQLQRCLQLEASDQPSASASVGVVKLANEIGTLLLRRWALNPVLMRQLFQQLNGTDRVKQDVYGRIAGAMRMPAEQRRNFVAVNKSFQARRQVLLDQRQAIYARLQRQSTRYNNAEDTIAEFLKAHDAMNTLKTNLRQEHWETLSWGSTCHQLLTPWQLATLLVEAHPQWYDLLALSSALEEREVEEASRGPSAAPGTPL
;
A
#
# COMPACT_ATOMS: atom_id res chain seq x y z
N MET A 1 -59.11 -14.49 49.64
CA MET A 1 -60.09 -14.37 48.54
C MET A 1 -59.99 -12.97 47.95
N ASP A 2 -58.90 -12.57 47.30
CA ASP A 2 -58.12 -13.13 46.18
C ASP A 2 -58.59 -12.66 44.79
N HIS A 3 -57.64 -11.98 44.13
CA HIS A 3 -57.41 -11.79 42.69
C HIS A 3 -58.45 -10.96 41.89
N ALA A 4 -58.08 -10.03 40.99
CA ALA A 4 -56.80 -9.70 40.37
C ALA A 4 -56.79 -8.24 39.86
N ARG A 5 -55.64 -7.58 40.00
CA ARG A 5 -55.21 -6.41 39.20
C ARG A 5 -54.43 -6.92 37.99
N SER A 6 -54.66 -6.40 36.79
CA SER A 6 -53.67 -6.39 35.71
C SER A 6 -53.33 -4.94 35.36
N GLY A 7 -52.05 -4.61 35.48
CA GLY A 7 -51.49 -3.29 35.23
C GLY A 7 -50.91 -3.19 33.83
N SER A 8 -51.22 -2.09 33.16
CA SER A 8 -50.59 -1.64 31.93
C SER A 8 -49.22 -1.01 32.24
N GLY A 9 -48.14 -1.71 31.91
CA GLY A 9 -46.78 -1.19 31.98
C GLY A 9 -46.25 -0.89 30.58
N GLY A 10 -46.43 0.33 30.10
CA GLY A 10 -45.77 0.85 28.89
C GLY A 10 -44.33 1.24 29.22
N GLY A 11 -43.37 0.37 28.92
CA GLY A 11 -41.95 0.67 29.01
C GLY A 11 -41.48 1.51 27.81
N LEU A 12 -40.99 2.72 28.07
CA LEU A 12 -40.27 3.53 27.09
C LEU A 12 -38.94 2.86 26.73
N PRO A 13 -38.49 2.93 25.46
CA PRO A 13 -37.19 2.40 25.07
C PRO A 13 -36.04 3.20 25.71
N PRO A 14 -34.88 2.57 25.98
CA PRO A 14 -33.75 3.25 26.60
C PRO A 14 -33.21 4.32 25.64
N GLN A 15 -33.12 5.56 26.13
CA GLN A 15 -32.36 6.61 25.44
C GLN A 15 -30.89 6.18 25.38
N LEU A 16 -30.35 6.10 24.16
CA LEU A 16 -28.92 5.93 23.94
C LEU A 16 -28.20 7.23 24.33
N ASP A 17 -27.15 7.07 25.12
CA ASP A 17 -26.30 8.15 25.62
C ASP A 17 -25.59 8.87 24.46
N PRO A 18 -25.82 10.18 24.25
CA PRO A 18 -25.17 10.95 23.19
C PRO A 18 -23.63 11.01 23.35
N GLY A 19 -23.08 10.70 24.54
CA GLY A 19 -21.64 10.68 24.78
C GLY A 19 -20.87 9.54 24.07
N PHE A 20 -21.55 8.46 23.66
CA PHE A 20 -20.90 7.30 23.04
C PHE A 20 -20.43 7.56 21.60
N LEU A 21 -21.19 8.36 20.84
CA LEU A 21 -20.83 8.76 19.47
C LEU A 21 -19.68 9.79 19.46
N GLU A 22 -19.63 10.66 20.46
CA GLU A 22 -18.53 11.63 20.62
C GLU A 22 -17.22 10.97 21.07
N GLN A 23 -17.30 9.90 21.87
CA GLN A 23 -16.14 9.04 22.21
C GLN A 23 -15.57 8.30 21.00
N MET A 24 -16.41 7.79 20.10
CA MET A 24 -15.94 7.13 18.87
C MET A 24 -15.31 8.12 17.87
N SER A 25 -15.81 9.37 17.81
CA SER A 25 -15.23 10.43 17.00
C SER A 25 -13.86 10.89 17.54
N ARG A 26 -13.72 11.02 18.87
CA ARG A 26 -12.41 11.31 19.50
C ARG A 26 -11.40 10.17 19.35
N ALA A 27 -11.81 8.91 19.53
CA ALA A 27 -10.92 7.75 19.40
C ALA A 27 -10.35 7.51 17.98
N GLN A 28 -11.01 8.03 16.94
CA GLN A 28 -10.50 7.96 15.57
C GLN A 28 -9.60 9.15 15.19
N SER A 29 -9.78 10.30 15.84
CA SER A 29 -8.93 11.49 15.68
C SER A 29 -7.64 11.46 16.52
N SER A 30 -7.63 10.69 17.62
CA SER A 30 -6.45 10.45 18.45
C SER A 30 -6.22 8.95 18.58
N GLY A 31 -5.25 8.38 17.87
CA GLY A 31 -4.95 6.94 17.92
C GLY A 31 -4.54 6.45 19.31
N GLN A 32 -5.51 6.15 20.18
CA GLN A 32 -5.30 5.53 21.49
C GLN A 32 -6.42 4.53 21.84
N PHE A 33 -6.00 3.43 22.49
CA PHE A 33 -6.66 2.41 23.34
C PHE A 33 -6.22 0.98 22.92
N PHE A 34 -5.73 0.05 23.77
CA PHE A 34 -5.74 -0.20 25.23
C PHE A 34 -4.35 -0.64 25.77
N PRO A 35 -4.03 -0.49 27.07
CA PRO A 35 -2.77 -0.95 27.66
C PRO A 35 -2.86 -2.39 28.21
N GLY A 36 -1.90 -3.22 27.84
CA GLY A 36 -1.62 -4.50 28.50
C GLY A 36 -0.19 -4.48 29.03
N ASP A 37 -0.05 -4.28 30.34
CA ASP A 37 1.23 -4.24 31.05
C ASP A 37 1.93 -5.60 31.02
N LEU A 38 3.08 -5.67 30.35
CA LEU A 38 4.10 -6.70 30.60
C LEU A 38 5.46 -6.02 30.75
N ARG A 39 5.82 -5.73 32.00
CA ARG A 39 7.18 -5.34 32.42
C ARG A 39 8.15 -6.49 32.13
N LEU A 40 9.17 -6.24 31.30
CA LEU A 40 10.41 -7.01 31.31
C LEU A 40 11.57 -6.06 31.64
N GLN A 41 12.37 -6.46 32.64
CA GLN A 41 13.56 -5.78 33.14
C GLN A 41 14.69 -5.74 32.10
N PRO A 42 15.58 -4.72 32.13
CA PRO A 42 16.77 -4.69 31.29
C PRO A 42 17.91 -5.52 31.91
N GLN A 43 18.58 -6.31 31.07
CA GLN A 43 19.89 -6.92 31.35
C GLN A 43 21.01 -6.02 30.76
N PRO A 44 22.14 -5.84 31.45
CA PRO A 44 23.17 -4.90 31.06
C PRO A 44 24.13 -5.45 30.00
N SER A 45 24.56 -4.53 29.13
CA SER A 45 25.62 -4.63 28.15
C SER A 45 26.99 -4.86 28.81
N ASN A 46 27.78 -5.79 28.25
CA ASN A 46 29.20 -5.91 28.54
C ASN A 46 30.03 -5.71 27.27
N LEU A 47 30.92 -4.73 27.39
CA LEU A 47 32.02 -4.36 26.51
C LEU A 47 32.91 -5.55 26.15
N ARG A 48 33.44 -5.53 24.92
CA ARG A 48 34.83 -5.96 24.69
C ARG A 48 35.43 -5.25 23.47
N GLU A 49 36.20 -4.22 23.79
CA GLU A 49 37.24 -3.67 22.92
C GLU A 49 38.24 -4.78 22.57
N ARG A 50 38.59 -4.88 21.29
CA ARG A 50 39.80 -5.56 20.83
C ARG A 50 40.55 -4.61 19.91
N GLU A 51 41.55 -3.96 20.51
CA GLU A 51 42.69 -3.41 19.81
C GLU A 51 43.36 -4.50 18.99
N TYR A 52 43.63 -4.23 17.71
CA TYR A 52 44.65 -4.96 16.96
C TYR A 52 45.65 -3.99 16.38
N ALA A 53 46.90 -4.29 16.76
CA ALA A 53 48.08 -3.53 16.48
C ALA A 53 48.51 -3.60 15.01
N VAL A 54 49.15 -2.49 14.64
CA VAL A 54 49.98 -2.18 13.49
C VAL A 54 50.85 -3.35 12.99
N GLY A 55 50.74 -3.67 11.71
CA GLY A 55 51.69 -4.47 10.96
C GLY A 55 51.98 -3.80 9.62
N GLY A 56 53.06 -3.01 9.57
CA GLY A 56 53.52 -2.33 8.37
C GLY A 56 54.29 -3.26 7.44
N SER A 57 53.79 -3.43 6.22
CA SER A 57 54.53 -4.03 5.11
C SER A 57 54.61 -3.01 3.97
N GLN A 58 55.79 -2.44 3.79
CA GLN A 58 56.12 -1.62 2.62
C GLN A 58 56.23 -2.53 1.40
N LEU A 59 55.31 -2.39 0.44
CA LEU A 59 55.47 -2.94 -0.90
C LEU A 59 55.93 -1.82 -1.83
N ASN A 60 57.12 -2.03 -2.36
CA ASN A 60 57.83 -1.21 -3.33
C ASN A 60 57.18 -1.41 -4.71
N MET A 61 56.58 -0.37 -5.29
CA MET A 61 56.01 -0.40 -6.65
C MET A 61 56.77 0.59 -7.55
N PRO A 62 57.03 0.24 -8.82
CA PRO A 62 57.78 1.07 -9.77
C PRO A 62 56.94 2.26 -10.28
N PRO A 63 57.59 3.34 -10.75
CA PRO A 63 56.92 4.59 -11.10
C PRO A 63 56.12 4.46 -12.39
N LEU A 64 54.82 4.74 -12.31
CA LEU A 64 53.95 4.93 -13.47
C LEU A 64 54.16 6.35 -14.05
N GLY A 65 54.34 6.42 -15.37
CA GLY A 65 54.47 7.67 -16.12
C GLY A 65 53.20 8.54 -16.13
N PRO A 66 53.26 9.74 -16.72
CA PRO A 66 52.23 10.76 -16.59
C PRO A 66 50.92 10.33 -17.25
N ALA A 67 49.90 10.09 -16.43
CA ALA A 67 48.54 9.81 -16.87
C ALA A 67 47.88 11.09 -17.38
N TYR A 68 47.39 11.05 -18.62
CA TYR A 68 46.44 12.01 -19.16
C TYR A 68 45.16 11.97 -18.30
N LEU A 69 44.85 13.07 -17.61
CA LEU A 69 43.58 13.26 -16.93
C LEU A 69 42.52 13.67 -17.98
N PRO A 70 41.47 12.87 -18.22
CA PRO A 70 40.31 13.35 -18.94
C PRO A 70 39.55 14.33 -18.05
N GLN A 71 39.19 15.49 -18.61
CA GLN A 71 38.34 16.47 -17.94
C GLN A 71 37.05 15.82 -17.41
N PRO A 72 36.59 16.17 -16.20
CA PRO A 72 35.30 15.69 -15.71
C PRO A 72 34.19 16.27 -16.58
N ALA A 73 33.52 15.41 -17.35
CA ALA A 73 32.29 15.76 -18.03
C ALA A 73 31.25 16.18 -16.97
N ASN A 74 30.64 17.34 -17.20
CA ASN A 74 29.54 17.89 -16.42
C ASN A 74 28.40 16.84 -16.26
N LEU A 75 28.33 16.21 -15.08
CA LEU A 75 27.25 15.29 -14.67
C LEU A 75 25.97 16.03 -14.23
N ALA A 76 25.87 17.34 -14.48
CA ALA A 76 24.77 18.18 -14.00
C ALA A 76 23.46 18.10 -14.81
N HIS A 77 23.41 17.35 -15.92
CA HIS A 77 22.24 17.37 -16.83
C HIS A 77 21.76 15.97 -17.26
N ALA A 78 21.33 15.13 -16.31
CA ALA A 78 20.68 13.87 -16.63
C ALA A 78 19.45 13.55 -15.75
N TYR A 79 18.68 14.58 -15.38
CA TYR A 79 17.29 14.40 -14.93
C TYR A 79 16.41 15.38 -15.70
N ALA A 80 15.82 14.89 -16.79
CA ALA A 80 14.68 15.58 -17.41
C ALA A 80 13.51 15.51 -16.42
N PRO A 81 12.82 16.62 -16.12
CA PRO A 81 11.61 16.60 -15.32
C PRO A 81 10.61 15.62 -15.95
N MET A 82 10.13 14.65 -15.17
CA MET A 82 9.08 13.73 -15.62
C MET A 82 7.80 14.51 -15.89
N ASP A 83 7.26 14.34 -17.10
CA ASP A 83 5.99 14.92 -17.51
C ASP A 83 4.84 14.14 -16.85
N HIS A 84 4.34 14.69 -15.75
CA HIS A 84 3.24 14.11 -14.97
C HIS A 84 1.97 13.92 -15.80
N ALA A 85 1.69 14.79 -16.77
CA ALA A 85 0.52 14.67 -17.63
C ALA A 85 0.66 13.51 -18.62
N ARG A 86 1.85 13.28 -19.16
CA ARG A 86 2.14 12.14 -20.05
C ARG A 86 2.06 10.80 -19.31
N THR A 87 2.47 10.77 -18.04
CA THR A 87 2.40 9.56 -17.21
C THR A 87 0.94 9.22 -16.89
N GLU A 88 0.11 10.21 -16.55
CA GLU A 88 -1.33 10.03 -16.36
C GLU A 88 -2.06 9.63 -17.67
N GLN A 89 -1.66 10.19 -18.82
CA GLN A 89 -2.26 9.87 -20.13
C GLN A 89 -1.88 8.47 -20.62
N GLN A 90 -0.64 8.02 -20.40
CA GLN A 90 -0.21 6.65 -20.68
C GLN A 90 -0.91 5.62 -19.76
N LEU A 91 -1.27 6.03 -18.55
CA LEU A 91 -2.10 5.25 -17.63
C LEU A 91 -3.59 5.25 -18.03
N ALA A 92 -4.05 6.12 -18.92
CA ALA A 92 -5.44 6.11 -19.39
C ALA A 92 -5.62 5.27 -20.68
N GLU A 93 -4.62 5.24 -21.56
CA GLU A 93 -4.71 4.58 -22.87
C GLU A 93 -4.52 3.04 -22.84
N LEU A 94 -3.88 2.49 -21.80
CA LEU A 94 -3.56 1.04 -21.71
C LEU A 94 -4.72 0.14 -21.21
N PHE A 95 -5.86 0.70 -20.79
CA PHE A 95 -6.91 -0.05 -20.06
C PHE A 95 -8.23 -0.27 -20.85
N SER A 96 -8.17 -0.32 -22.18
CA SER A 96 -9.37 -0.28 -23.05
C SER A 96 -9.91 -1.62 -23.58
N SER A 97 -9.57 -2.79 -23.02
CA SER A 97 -10.10 -4.05 -23.58
C SER A 97 -10.35 -5.21 -22.60
N GLN A 98 -11.63 -5.59 -22.56
CA GLN A 98 -12.26 -6.90 -22.31
C GLN A 98 -12.65 -7.30 -20.88
N LEU A 99 -13.97 -7.56 -20.75
CA LEU A 99 -14.75 -8.07 -19.63
C LEU A 99 -15.40 -9.39 -20.06
N ASP A 100 -15.40 -10.42 -19.21
CA ASP A 100 -16.63 -11.09 -18.72
C ASP A 100 -16.34 -12.33 -17.84
N LEU A 101 -17.33 -12.67 -16.99
CA LEU A 101 -17.53 -13.85 -16.11
C LEU A 101 -17.08 -13.73 -14.63
N PHE A 102 -18.04 -13.56 -13.70
CA PHE A 102 -18.65 -14.66 -12.91
C PHE A 102 -19.66 -14.16 -11.84
N GLY A 103 -20.67 -15.00 -11.58
CA GLY A 103 -21.89 -14.74 -10.78
C GLY A 103 -21.82 -14.99 -9.26
N PRO A 104 -22.99 -15.12 -8.58
CA PRO A 104 -23.17 -14.77 -7.16
C PRO A 104 -22.89 -15.91 -6.16
N PRO A 105 -22.57 -15.63 -4.88
CA PRO A 105 -22.28 -16.67 -3.90
C PRO A 105 -23.53 -17.22 -3.22
N LEU A 106 -23.60 -18.55 -3.15
CA LEU A 106 -24.61 -19.33 -2.43
C LEU A 106 -24.34 -19.35 -0.91
N GLY A 107 -25.43 -19.36 -0.14
CA GLY A 107 -25.45 -19.14 1.30
C GLY A 107 -25.07 -20.32 2.19
N HIS A 108 -24.76 -20.00 3.45
CA HIS A 108 -24.55 -20.93 4.55
C HIS A 108 -25.63 -20.79 5.64
N PRO A 109 -25.98 -21.89 6.34
CA PRO A 109 -27.09 -21.92 7.27
C PRO A 109 -26.72 -21.39 8.67
N LEU A 110 -27.67 -20.64 9.25
CA LEU A 110 -27.59 -19.98 10.56
C LEU A 110 -27.48 -20.99 11.73
N TYR A 111 -26.59 -20.70 12.67
CA TYR A 111 -26.46 -21.41 13.94
C TYR A 111 -27.48 -20.90 14.97
N ARG A 112 -28.13 -21.85 15.64
CA ARG A 112 -29.18 -21.70 16.65
C ARG A 112 -28.59 -21.34 18.02
N HIS A 113 -29.19 -20.36 18.69
CA HIS A 113 -28.86 -19.90 20.05
C HIS A 113 -28.87 -21.02 21.10
N ALA A 114 -27.91 -20.98 22.02
CA ALA A 114 -27.90 -21.72 23.29
C ALA A 114 -28.59 -20.89 24.39
N PRO A 115 -29.30 -21.52 25.35
CA PRO A 115 -29.97 -20.79 26.43
C PRO A 115 -29.03 -20.48 27.59
N SER A 116 -29.32 -19.34 28.21
CA SER A 116 -28.66 -18.72 29.36
C SER A 116 -28.86 -19.53 30.65
N GLU A 117 -27.79 -19.71 31.43
CA GLU A 117 -27.83 -20.26 32.79
C GLU A 117 -28.30 -19.18 33.79
N GLU A 118 -29.38 -19.49 34.50
CA GLU A 118 -29.86 -18.76 35.67
C GLU A 118 -29.06 -19.14 36.92
N GLN A 119 -28.89 -18.12 37.76
CA GLN A 119 -28.35 -18.16 39.12
C GLN A 119 -29.13 -19.11 40.03
N TYR A 120 -28.43 -19.94 40.81
CA TYR A 120 -28.96 -20.49 42.05
C TYR A 120 -27.91 -20.38 43.17
N LEU A 121 -28.30 -19.66 44.22
CA LEU A 121 -27.67 -19.64 45.54
C LEU A 121 -28.17 -20.85 46.36
N GLY A 122 -27.30 -21.42 47.20
CA GLY A 122 -27.63 -22.46 48.19
C GLY A 122 -26.36 -23.25 48.52
N ASP A 123 -25.60 -22.86 49.54
CA ASP A 123 -25.72 -23.25 50.96
C ASP A 123 -25.34 -24.70 51.22
N GLY A 124 -24.48 -24.88 52.24
CA GLY A 124 -23.58 -26.01 52.38
C GLY A 124 -24.21 -27.28 52.94
N CYS A 125 -23.66 -28.43 52.57
CA CYS A 125 -23.59 -29.61 53.45
C CYS A 125 -22.52 -30.58 52.93
N SER A 126 -21.45 -30.72 53.70
CA SER A 126 -20.41 -31.73 53.51
C SER A 126 -20.95 -33.12 53.83
N GLY A 127 -21.12 -33.95 52.79
CA GLY A 127 -21.37 -35.38 52.90
C GLY A 127 -20.51 -36.14 51.87
N PRO A 128 -19.91 -37.29 52.23
CA PRO A 128 -19.06 -38.04 51.30
C PRO A 128 -19.96 -38.83 50.33
N GLN A 129 -20.07 -38.36 49.08
CA GLN A 129 -20.72 -39.11 48.00
C GLN A 129 -19.68 -39.90 47.21
N GLU A 130 -19.53 -41.18 47.56
CA GLU A 130 -19.06 -42.20 46.62
C GLU A 130 -20.14 -42.38 45.54
N GLY A 131 -19.91 -41.86 44.33
CA GLY A 131 -20.85 -42.06 43.22
C GLY A 131 -20.71 -41.20 41.96
N GLU A 132 -19.68 -40.35 41.82
CA GLU A 132 -19.59 -39.37 40.72
C GLU A 132 -18.61 -39.72 39.57
N GLU A 133 -18.48 -40.98 39.15
CA GLU A 133 -17.65 -41.32 37.97
C GLU A 133 -18.38 -41.12 36.61
N LYS A 134 -19.72 -41.05 36.61
CA LYS A 134 -20.53 -40.90 35.38
C LYS A 134 -20.46 -39.54 34.66
N PRO A 135 -20.26 -38.36 35.30
CA PRO A 135 -20.22 -37.08 34.57
C PRO A 135 -18.94 -36.86 33.76
N ARG A 136 -17.78 -37.38 34.22
CA ARG A 136 -16.51 -37.27 33.48
C ARG A 136 -16.51 -38.03 32.15
N SER A 137 -17.15 -39.19 32.10
CA SER A 137 -17.29 -39.98 30.87
C SER A 137 -18.11 -39.26 29.78
N LYS A 138 -19.22 -38.60 30.17
CA LYS A 138 -20.05 -37.82 29.23
C LYS A 138 -19.29 -36.62 28.63
N MET A 139 -18.40 -36.00 29.39
CA MET A 139 -17.59 -34.87 28.90
C MET A 139 -16.50 -35.32 27.92
N GLN A 140 -15.83 -36.45 28.18
CA GLN A 140 -14.84 -37.02 27.26
C GLN A 140 -15.48 -37.39 25.92
N GLU A 141 -16.70 -37.94 25.92
CA GLU A 141 -17.40 -38.30 24.69
C GLU A 141 -17.84 -37.05 23.88
N LYS A 142 -18.28 -35.98 24.56
CA LYS A 142 -18.54 -34.69 23.89
C LYS A 142 -17.28 -34.13 23.21
N ASN A 143 -16.13 -34.22 23.88
CA ASN A 143 -14.86 -33.72 23.34
C ASN A 143 -14.38 -34.56 22.15
N ARG A 144 -14.50 -35.89 22.24
CA ARG A 144 -14.26 -36.80 21.10
C ARG A 144 -15.14 -36.48 19.89
N ARG A 145 -16.43 -36.21 20.10
CA ARG A 145 -17.36 -35.84 19.03
C ARG A 145 -17.02 -34.47 18.40
N ALA A 146 -16.65 -33.49 19.22
CA ALA A 146 -16.21 -32.18 18.73
C ALA A 146 -14.93 -32.30 17.89
N GLN A 147 -13.95 -33.08 18.34
CA GLN A 147 -12.71 -33.31 17.60
C GLN A 147 -12.94 -34.06 16.28
N ARG A 148 -13.84 -35.06 16.25
CA ARG A 148 -14.24 -35.73 15.00
C ARG A 148 -14.86 -34.75 14.02
N ARG A 149 -15.81 -33.92 14.46
CA ARG A 149 -16.45 -32.88 13.63
C ARG A 149 -15.45 -31.86 13.11
N PHE A 150 -14.47 -31.48 13.92
CA PHE A 150 -13.40 -30.57 13.49
C PHE A 150 -12.55 -31.20 12.38
N ARG A 151 -12.10 -32.45 12.57
CA ARG A 151 -11.34 -33.18 11.54
C ARG A 151 -12.16 -33.39 10.26
N GLU A 152 -13.44 -33.67 10.40
CA GLU A 152 -14.36 -33.80 9.26
C GLU A 152 -14.49 -32.47 8.49
N ARG A 153 -14.67 -31.33 9.17
CA ARG A 153 -14.68 -30.01 8.52
C ARG A 153 -13.36 -29.69 7.81
N GLN A 154 -12.24 -30.03 8.43
CA GLN A 154 -10.92 -29.86 7.80
C GLN A 154 -10.78 -30.74 6.55
N LYS A 155 -11.25 -31.98 6.60
CA LYS A 155 -11.26 -32.89 5.45
C LYS A 155 -12.16 -32.37 4.33
N THR A 156 -13.38 -31.90 4.64
CA THR A 156 -14.28 -31.29 3.65
C THR A 156 -13.64 -30.07 3.01
N LYS A 157 -13.06 -29.16 3.81
CA LYS A 157 -12.37 -27.97 3.28
C LYS A 157 -11.19 -28.34 2.38
N PHE A 158 -10.43 -29.38 2.73
CA PHE A 158 -9.34 -29.87 1.90
C PHE A 158 -9.82 -30.46 0.57
N VAL A 159 -10.93 -31.21 0.59
CA VAL A 159 -11.57 -31.73 -0.63
C VAL A 159 -12.08 -30.58 -1.51
N GLU A 160 -12.77 -29.59 -0.94
CA GLU A 160 -13.25 -28.41 -1.68
C GLU A 160 -12.09 -27.61 -2.31
N LEU A 161 -10.99 -27.42 -1.58
CA LEU A 161 -9.78 -26.78 -2.10
C LEU A 161 -9.16 -27.59 -3.25
N ASN A 162 -9.07 -28.92 -3.13
CA ASN A 162 -8.55 -29.76 -4.21
C ASN A 162 -9.46 -29.73 -5.44
N THR A 163 -10.78 -29.79 -5.27
CA THR A 163 -11.72 -29.64 -6.39
C THR A 163 -11.54 -28.30 -7.08
N ARG A 164 -11.31 -27.22 -6.31
CA ARG A 164 -11.07 -25.89 -6.91
C ARG A 164 -9.73 -25.82 -7.66
N VAL A 165 -8.70 -26.52 -7.18
CA VAL A 165 -7.42 -26.64 -7.90
C VAL A 165 -7.63 -27.39 -9.22
N GLU A 166 -8.32 -28.52 -9.20
CA GLU A 166 -8.64 -29.30 -10.42
C GLU A 166 -9.46 -28.47 -11.43
N GLU A 167 -10.44 -27.68 -10.96
CA GLU A 167 -11.20 -26.77 -11.82
C GLU A 167 -10.31 -25.70 -12.46
N LEU A 168 -9.43 -25.05 -11.68
CA LEU A 168 -8.53 -24.02 -12.18
C LEU A 168 -7.48 -24.59 -13.14
N GLU A 169 -6.97 -25.79 -12.89
CA GLU A 169 -6.09 -26.51 -13.82
C GLU A 169 -6.80 -26.82 -15.14
N GLY A 170 -8.09 -27.17 -15.08
CA GLY A 170 -8.93 -27.34 -16.27
C GLY A 170 -9.05 -26.06 -17.10
N VAL A 171 -9.32 -24.92 -16.45
CA VAL A 171 -9.42 -23.61 -17.12
C VAL A 171 -8.08 -23.20 -17.74
N ILE A 172 -6.96 -23.43 -17.04
CA ILE A 172 -5.62 -23.14 -17.59
C ILE A 172 -5.35 -24.00 -18.83
N SER A 173 -5.69 -25.29 -18.79
CA SER A 173 -5.54 -26.19 -19.94
C SER A 173 -6.37 -25.75 -21.14
N GLU A 174 -7.60 -25.31 -20.91
CA GLU A 174 -8.49 -24.77 -21.95
C GLU A 174 -7.91 -23.50 -22.58
N LEU A 175 -7.49 -22.54 -21.76
CA LEU A 175 -6.88 -21.28 -22.21
C LEU A 175 -5.56 -21.51 -22.96
N LEU A 176 -4.72 -22.46 -22.53
CA LEU A 176 -3.52 -22.82 -23.27
C LEU A 176 -3.85 -23.41 -24.64
N SER A 177 -4.89 -24.25 -24.72
CA SER A 177 -5.34 -24.80 -26.01
C SER A 177 -5.89 -23.72 -26.94
N GLU A 178 -6.59 -22.72 -26.41
CA GLU A 178 -7.09 -21.58 -27.17
C GLU A 178 -5.95 -20.68 -27.65
N LYS A 179 -4.97 -20.40 -26.78
CA LYS A 179 -3.77 -19.66 -27.13
C LYS A 179 -3.03 -20.31 -28.30
N THR A 180 -2.80 -21.63 -28.26
CA THR A 180 -2.15 -22.34 -29.37
C THR A 180 -2.96 -22.25 -30.67
N LYS A 181 -4.29 -22.35 -30.61
CA LYS A 181 -5.16 -22.17 -31.81
C LYS A 181 -5.06 -20.76 -32.38
N LEU A 182 -4.98 -19.73 -31.53
CA LEU A 182 -4.82 -18.35 -31.96
C LEU A 182 -3.43 -18.12 -32.56
N GLU A 183 -2.36 -18.66 -31.95
CA GLU A 183 -0.99 -18.63 -32.47
C GLU A 183 -0.89 -19.31 -33.85
N ASP A 184 -1.55 -20.46 -34.04
CA ASP A 184 -1.62 -21.13 -35.34
C ASP A 184 -2.34 -20.27 -36.40
N ARG A 185 -3.44 -19.61 -36.00
CA ARG A 185 -4.20 -18.73 -36.88
C ARG A 185 -3.41 -17.49 -37.28
N THR A 186 -2.69 -16.88 -36.34
CA THR A 186 -1.82 -15.73 -36.64
C THR A 186 -0.68 -16.15 -37.56
N SER A 187 -0.04 -17.30 -37.30
CA SER A 187 1.01 -17.84 -38.18
C SER A 187 0.50 -18.12 -39.59
N PHE A 188 -0.73 -18.62 -39.73
CA PHE A 188 -1.35 -18.82 -41.04
C PHE A 188 -1.61 -17.50 -41.78
N LEU A 189 -2.13 -16.48 -41.09
CA LEU A 189 -2.38 -15.17 -41.66
C LEU A 189 -1.09 -14.47 -42.09
N GLU A 190 -0.03 -14.57 -41.28
CA GLU A 190 1.30 -14.04 -41.62
C GLU A 190 1.84 -14.69 -42.91
N LYS A 191 1.77 -16.02 -43.04
CA LYS A 191 2.17 -16.74 -44.26
C LYS A 191 1.32 -16.36 -45.48
N ALA A 192 0.01 -16.14 -45.29
CA ALA A 192 -0.89 -15.72 -46.36
C ALA A 192 -0.58 -14.30 -46.84
N LEU A 193 -0.23 -13.39 -45.92
CA LEU A 193 0.23 -12.04 -46.24
C LEU A 193 1.57 -12.08 -46.99
N GLU A 194 2.51 -12.91 -46.57
CA GLU A 194 3.81 -13.05 -47.22
C GLU A 194 3.73 -13.68 -48.62
N SER A 195 2.78 -14.61 -48.83
CA SER A 195 2.48 -15.15 -50.16
C SER A 195 1.85 -14.11 -51.10
N ARG A 196 1.08 -13.15 -50.54
CA ARG A 196 0.50 -12.03 -51.31
C ARG A 196 1.51 -10.95 -51.62
N SER A 197 2.39 -10.58 -50.69
CA SER A 197 3.43 -9.58 -50.93
C SER A 197 4.42 -10.05 -51.98
N SER A 198 4.85 -11.32 -51.92
CA SER A 198 5.74 -11.93 -52.91
C SER A 198 5.13 -12.05 -54.32
N SER A 199 3.80 -12.13 -54.44
CA SER A 199 3.12 -12.19 -55.74
C SER A 199 2.87 -10.81 -56.38
N CYS A 200 2.94 -9.71 -55.63
CA CYS A 200 2.64 -8.36 -56.14
C CYS A 200 3.87 -7.63 -56.67
N GLU A 201 5.09 -8.02 -56.27
CA GLU A 201 6.32 -7.34 -56.70
C GLU A 201 6.78 -7.72 -58.12
N THR A 202 6.25 -8.80 -58.71
CA THR A 202 6.75 -9.32 -59.98
C THR A 202 6.10 -8.76 -61.25
N ASP A 203 5.05 -7.94 -61.15
CA ASP A 203 4.25 -7.52 -62.33
C ASP A 203 4.20 -6.00 -62.60
N VAL A 204 4.96 -5.18 -61.87
CA VAL A 204 4.93 -3.70 -62.02
C VAL A 204 6.11 -3.15 -62.87
N SER A 205 6.95 -4.01 -63.45
CA SER A 205 8.14 -3.57 -64.20
C SER A 205 7.96 -3.48 -65.72
N SER A 206 6.73 -3.50 -66.24
CA SER A 206 6.49 -3.34 -67.68
C SER A 206 5.37 -2.33 -67.96
N VAL A 207 5.72 -1.32 -68.75
CA VAL A 207 4.89 -0.29 -69.39
C VAL A 207 4.78 1.07 -68.65
N LEU A 208 5.78 1.92 -68.90
CA LEU A 208 5.63 3.39 -69.02
C LEU A 208 4.78 3.72 -70.27
N PRO A 209 4.13 4.89 -70.40
CA PRO A 209 4.85 6.08 -70.86
C PRO A 209 4.42 7.43 -70.26
N ALA A 210 5.35 8.36 -70.39
CA ALA A 210 5.31 9.75 -69.99
C ALA A 210 4.33 10.63 -70.79
N THR A 211 3.64 11.54 -70.09
CA THR A 211 3.08 12.81 -70.62
C THR A 211 2.87 13.74 -69.41
N SER A 212 3.73 14.74 -69.23
CA SER A 212 3.52 16.17 -69.54
C SER A 212 2.42 16.87 -68.74
N GLN A 213 2.87 17.86 -67.95
CA GLN A 213 2.35 19.25 -67.90
C GLN A 213 0.85 19.47 -67.59
N ASP A 214 0.53 20.00 -66.41
CA ASP A 214 0.24 21.44 -66.24
C ASP A 214 -0.28 21.79 -64.84
N ALA A 215 -0.13 23.08 -64.53
CA ALA A 215 -0.48 23.81 -63.31
C ALA A 215 -1.95 23.70 -62.87
N ILE A 216 -2.20 23.94 -61.57
CA ILE A 216 -3.36 24.61 -60.90
C ILE A 216 -3.12 24.41 -59.38
N ASP A 217 -2.70 25.43 -58.64
CA ASP A 217 -3.49 26.47 -57.97
C ASP A 217 -4.08 26.04 -56.61
N ARG A 218 -3.67 26.80 -55.58
CA ARG A 218 -4.34 27.16 -54.31
C ARG A 218 -5.33 26.17 -53.66
N GLN A 219 -5.05 25.80 -52.41
CA GLN A 219 -5.73 26.35 -51.22
C GLN A 219 -5.23 25.70 -49.91
N ALA A 220 -4.89 26.56 -48.95
CA ALA A 220 -4.62 26.20 -47.57
C ALA A 220 -5.94 25.98 -46.81
N PRO A 221 -6.07 24.97 -45.93
CA PRO A 221 -7.11 24.93 -44.92
C PRO A 221 -6.62 25.58 -43.62
N SER A 222 -7.37 26.60 -43.25
CA SER A 222 -7.33 27.37 -42.00
C SER A 222 -7.52 26.51 -40.75
N THR A 223 -6.71 26.83 -39.74
CA THR A 223 -6.83 26.51 -38.32
C THR A 223 -8.18 26.97 -37.74
N PRO A 224 -8.96 26.10 -37.08
CA PRO A 224 -10.05 26.54 -36.23
C PRO A 224 -9.55 26.89 -34.81
N SER A 225 -10.02 28.04 -34.35
CA SER A 225 -9.77 28.65 -33.05
C SER A 225 -10.20 27.80 -31.87
N ALA A 226 -9.39 27.87 -30.81
CA ALA A 226 -9.69 27.38 -29.48
C ALA A 226 -10.89 28.11 -28.85
N GLN A 227 -11.90 27.35 -28.42
CA GLN A 227 -12.89 27.78 -27.45
C GLN A 227 -12.60 27.06 -26.12
N LEU A 228 -12.32 27.85 -25.08
CA LEU A 228 -12.24 27.40 -23.69
C LEU A 228 -13.67 27.29 -23.12
N PRO A 229 -14.09 26.13 -22.57
CA PRO A 229 -15.17 26.09 -21.61
C PRO A 229 -14.65 26.36 -20.20
N ALA A 230 -15.37 27.25 -19.53
CA ALA A 230 -15.16 27.67 -18.16
C ALA A 230 -15.65 26.63 -17.13
N SER A 231 -15.12 26.76 -15.91
CA SER A 231 -15.72 26.33 -14.64
C SER A 231 -15.79 24.81 -14.36
N ALA A 232 -14.67 24.27 -13.87
CA ALA A 232 -14.65 23.01 -13.13
C ALA A 232 -15.36 23.18 -11.77
N SER A 233 -16.57 22.63 -11.66
CA SER A 233 -17.21 22.37 -10.37
C SER A 233 -16.48 21.23 -9.67
N ALA A 234 -16.25 21.37 -8.36
CA ALA A 234 -15.61 20.40 -7.48
C ALA A 234 -16.02 18.94 -7.79
N GLY A 235 -15.03 18.17 -8.26
CA GLY A 235 -15.19 16.82 -8.76
C GLY A 235 -15.56 15.81 -7.68
N SER A 236 -16.73 15.23 -7.82
CA SER A 236 -16.95 13.84 -7.40
C SER A 236 -16.08 12.97 -8.30
N LEU A 237 -15.12 12.25 -7.73
CA LEU A 237 -14.32 11.22 -8.43
C LEU A 237 -15.26 10.10 -8.89
N ALA A 238 -15.91 10.30 -10.03
CA ALA A 238 -16.53 9.21 -10.76
C ALA A 238 -15.40 8.35 -11.31
N LEU A 239 -15.35 7.09 -10.87
CA LEU A 239 -14.53 6.08 -11.51
C LEU A 239 -14.86 6.06 -13.00
N PRO A 240 -13.86 5.95 -13.90
CA PRO A 240 -14.11 5.83 -15.34
C PRO A 240 -15.18 4.75 -15.60
N GLU A 241 -16.21 5.07 -16.40
CA GLU A 241 -17.27 4.11 -16.74
C GLU A 241 -16.64 2.83 -17.30
N GLY A 242 -16.85 1.70 -16.61
CA GLY A 242 -16.35 0.38 -17.00
C GLY A 242 -15.17 -0.16 -16.17
N MET A 243 -14.57 0.63 -15.28
CA MET A 243 -13.51 0.15 -14.39
C MET A 243 -14.11 -0.48 -13.13
N THR A 244 -13.88 -1.77 -12.88
CA THR A 244 -14.28 -2.38 -11.62
C THR A 244 -13.24 -2.08 -10.54
N LEU A 245 -13.68 -2.03 -9.28
CA LEU A 245 -12.77 -1.76 -8.16
C LEU A 245 -11.79 -2.92 -7.89
N GLU A 246 -12.07 -4.11 -8.44
CA GLU A 246 -11.14 -5.23 -8.49
C GLU A 246 -9.96 -4.95 -9.44
N ASP A 247 -10.21 -4.36 -10.62
CA ASP A 247 -9.16 -4.04 -11.61
C ASP A 247 -8.15 -3.03 -11.08
N ILE A 248 -8.62 -2.05 -10.28
CA ILE A 248 -7.75 -1.09 -9.61
C ILE A 248 -6.85 -1.82 -8.63
N ALA A 249 -7.39 -2.74 -7.82
CA ALA A 249 -6.60 -3.51 -6.85
C ALA A 249 -5.60 -4.47 -7.51
N GLU A 250 -5.95 -5.12 -8.62
CA GLU A 250 -5.03 -5.96 -9.41
C GLU A 250 -3.99 -5.13 -10.18
N GLY A 251 -4.33 -3.92 -10.59
CA GLY A 251 -3.40 -2.96 -11.20
C GLY A 251 -2.17 -2.69 -10.34
N SER A 252 -2.29 -2.71 -9.00
CA SER A 252 -1.12 -2.54 -8.10
C SER A 252 -0.06 -3.59 -8.30
N ILE A 253 -0.49 -4.83 -8.55
CA ILE A 253 0.43 -5.95 -8.68
C ILE A 253 1.15 -5.84 -10.03
N ARG A 254 0.50 -5.29 -11.06
CA ARG A 254 1.08 -5.08 -12.38
C ARG A 254 2.21 -4.05 -12.39
N PHE A 255 2.20 -3.05 -11.51
CA PHE A 255 3.33 -2.11 -11.34
C PHE A 255 4.60 -2.76 -10.77
N PHE A 256 4.49 -3.97 -10.22
CA PHE A 256 5.59 -4.66 -9.55
C PHE A 256 5.93 -6.00 -10.20
N ASN A 257 5.63 -6.17 -11.49
CA ASN A 257 5.93 -7.41 -12.20
C ASN A 257 7.44 -7.72 -12.29
N ASP A 258 8.29 -6.71 -12.13
CA ASP A 258 9.75 -6.89 -12.15
C ASP A 258 10.27 -7.37 -10.81
N ASP A 259 11.22 -8.31 -10.83
CA ASP A 259 11.94 -8.75 -9.63
C ASP A 259 12.66 -7.58 -8.96
N LEU A 260 12.55 -7.50 -7.63
CA LEU A 260 13.24 -6.48 -6.85
C LEU A 260 14.70 -6.89 -6.64
N CYS A 261 15.64 -6.12 -7.19
CA CYS A 261 17.05 -6.31 -6.92
C CYS A 261 17.43 -5.64 -5.58
N LEU A 262 17.94 -6.41 -4.62
CA LEU A 262 18.50 -5.94 -3.37
C LEU A 262 20.01 -6.23 -3.32
N SER A 263 20.79 -5.24 -2.90
CA SER A 263 22.25 -5.37 -2.76
C SER A 263 22.72 -5.77 -1.36
N ILE A 264 21.86 -5.65 -0.34
CA ILE A 264 22.19 -5.88 1.07
C ILE A 264 21.05 -6.68 1.71
N PRO A 265 21.34 -7.57 2.69
CA PRO A 265 22.65 -7.97 3.24
C PRO A 265 23.41 -8.97 2.35
N PHE A 266 22.92 -9.22 1.15
CA PHE A 266 23.48 -10.19 0.23
C PHE A 266 24.83 -9.71 -0.33
N LYS A 267 25.77 -10.63 -0.56
CA LYS A 267 27.02 -10.31 -1.25
C LYS A 267 26.76 -10.27 -2.75
N GLY A 268 26.21 -9.16 -3.25
CA GLY A 268 25.89 -8.96 -4.67
C GLY A 268 24.41 -8.63 -4.91
N ASN A 269 24.00 -8.66 -6.16
CA ASN A 269 22.61 -8.40 -6.56
C ASN A 269 21.76 -9.65 -6.29
N HIS A 270 20.77 -9.53 -5.40
CA HIS A 270 19.78 -10.57 -5.09
C HIS A 270 18.42 -10.16 -5.62
N PHE A 271 17.84 -10.96 -6.52
CA PHE A 271 16.52 -10.72 -7.09
C PHE A 271 15.45 -11.39 -6.23
N MET A 272 14.48 -10.60 -5.77
CA MET A 272 13.33 -11.05 -4.99
C MET A 272 12.06 -10.98 -5.82
N SER A 273 11.41 -12.12 -6.02
CA SER A 273 10.08 -12.18 -6.64
C SER A 273 9.01 -11.59 -5.73
N ILE A 274 7.83 -11.32 -6.29
CA ILE A 274 6.67 -10.83 -5.53
C ILE A 274 6.30 -11.81 -4.40
N GLU A 275 6.36 -13.12 -4.66
CA GLU A 275 6.07 -14.18 -3.69
C GLU A 275 7.08 -14.16 -2.54
N ALA A 276 8.36 -13.92 -2.84
CA ALA A 276 9.40 -13.75 -1.82
C ALA A 276 9.16 -12.49 -0.98
N ILE A 277 8.76 -11.37 -1.60
CA ILE A 277 8.42 -10.16 -0.86
C ILE A 277 7.17 -10.39 0.01
N LYS A 278 6.17 -11.14 -0.47
CA LYS A 278 4.96 -11.51 0.30
C LYS A 278 5.30 -12.37 1.52
N SER A 279 6.26 -13.27 1.42
CA SER A 279 6.63 -14.20 2.50
C SER A 279 7.50 -13.58 3.59
N LEU A 280 8.07 -12.39 3.37
CA LEU A 280 8.84 -11.67 4.40
C LEU A 280 8.03 -11.50 5.69
N THR A 281 8.62 -11.86 6.83
CA THR A 281 8.03 -11.60 8.14
C THR A 281 8.29 -10.15 8.56
N PRO A 282 7.58 -9.61 9.57
CA PRO A 282 7.89 -8.28 10.12
C PRO A 282 9.36 -8.16 10.55
N ARG A 283 9.91 -9.21 11.19
CA ARG A 283 11.29 -9.25 11.66
C ARG A 283 12.29 -9.18 10.50
N ASP A 284 11.99 -9.84 9.38
CA ASP A 284 12.85 -9.79 8.19
C ASP A 284 12.88 -8.38 7.60
N VAL A 285 11.72 -7.71 7.51
CA VAL A 285 11.64 -6.32 7.02
C VAL A 285 12.42 -5.37 7.92
N ILE A 286 12.30 -5.50 9.25
CA ILE A 286 13.08 -4.70 10.20
C ILE A 286 14.57 -4.94 10.01
N HIS A 287 14.99 -6.21 9.93
CA HIS A 287 16.40 -6.54 9.76
C HIS A 287 16.97 -5.98 8.44
N LEU A 288 16.22 -6.09 7.34
CA LEU A 288 16.60 -5.48 6.06
C LEU A 288 16.69 -3.96 6.22
N TYR A 289 15.68 -3.31 6.82
CA TYR A 289 15.67 -1.87 7.06
C TYR A 289 16.91 -1.40 7.84
N GLU A 290 17.24 -2.05 8.97
CA GLU A 290 18.43 -1.76 9.77
C GLU A 290 19.71 -1.90 8.95
N CYS A 291 19.86 -2.99 8.19
CA CYS A 291 21.03 -3.21 7.33
C CYS A 291 21.19 -2.10 6.28
N TYR A 292 20.09 -1.64 5.68
CA TYR A 292 20.11 -0.53 4.72
C TYR A 292 20.42 0.80 5.39
N VAL A 293 19.85 1.08 6.56
CA VAL A 293 20.11 2.31 7.33
C VAL A 293 21.59 2.41 7.73
N GLU A 294 22.18 1.34 8.25
CA GLU A 294 23.61 1.32 8.61
C GLU A 294 24.51 1.62 7.41
N GLN A 295 24.17 1.08 6.25
CA GLN A 295 24.98 1.22 5.04
C GLN A 295 24.78 2.59 4.38
N LEU A 296 23.55 3.11 4.39
CA LEU A 296 23.26 4.50 4.01
C LEU A 296 24.00 5.48 4.91
N GLN A 297 24.03 5.24 6.23
CA GLN A 297 24.76 6.09 7.17
C GLN A 297 26.26 6.16 6.82
N ARG A 298 26.89 5.02 6.49
CA ARG A 298 28.30 4.99 6.04
C ARG A 298 28.50 5.76 4.74
N CYS A 299 27.62 5.57 3.76
CA CYS A 299 27.70 6.30 2.49
C CYS A 299 27.56 7.81 2.69
N LEU A 300 26.59 8.26 3.51
CA LEU A 300 26.39 9.67 3.84
C LEU A 300 27.58 10.28 4.60
N GLN A 301 28.20 9.53 5.52
CA GLN A 301 29.41 9.99 6.23
C GLN A 301 30.61 10.16 5.30
N LEU A 302 30.78 9.25 4.33
CA LEU A 302 31.84 9.35 3.32
C LEU A 302 31.60 10.54 2.38
N GLU A 303 30.35 10.81 1.98
CA GLU A 303 30.01 12.00 1.21
C GLU A 303 30.20 13.30 2.00
N ALA A 304 29.95 13.30 3.31
CA ALA A 304 30.14 14.45 4.17
C ALA A 304 31.61 14.75 4.50
N SER A 305 32.52 13.82 4.18
CA SER A 305 33.97 14.03 4.36
C SER A 305 34.52 15.01 3.33
N ASP A 306 35.69 15.61 3.62
CA ASP A 306 36.35 16.59 2.73
C ASP A 306 36.70 16.05 1.33
N GLN A 307 36.58 14.74 1.11
CA GLN A 307 36.82 14.06 -0.17
C GLN A 307 35.60 13.24 -0.60
N PRO A 308 34.54 13.88 -1.15
CA PRO A 308 33.36 13.16 -1.62
C PRO A 308 33.76 12.18 -2.73
N SER A 309 33.60 10.89 -2.45
CA SER A 309 33.84 9.84 -3.43
C SER A 309 32.59 9.65 -4.28
N ALA A 310 32.75 9.68 -5.62
CA ALA A 310 31.67 9.37 -6.55
C ALA A 310 31.02 7.99 -6.27
N SER A 311 31.79 7.06 -5.71
CA SER A 311 31.29 5.74 -5.28
C SER A 311 30.27 5.83 -4.14
N ALA A 312 30.48 6.75 -3.20
CA ALA A 312 29.56 6.94 -2.08
C ALA A 312 28.21 7.49 -2.56
N SER A 313 28.21 8.48 -3.45
CA SER A 313 26.99 9.04 -4.05
C SER A 313 26.19 8.00 -4.84
N VAL A 314 26.87 7.19 -5.66
CA VAL A 314 26.23 6.09 -6.38
C VAL A 314 25.64 5.07 -5.39
N GLY A 315 26.35 4.80 -4.29
CA GLY A 315 25.86 3.98 -3.18
C GLY A 315 24.58 4.53 -2.56
N VAL A 316 24.53 5.81 -2.20
CA VAL A 316 23.34 6.46 -1.62
C VAL A 316 22.14 6.30 -2.56
N VAL A 317 22.30 6.64 -3.84
CA VAL A 317 21.21 6.56 -4.82
C VAL A 317 20.71 5.13 -4.96
N LYS A 318 21.62 4.17 -5.13
CA LYS A 318 21.27 2.75 -5.28
C LYS A 318 20.52 2.24 -4.04
N LEU A 319 21.10 2.42 -2.86
CA LEU A 319 20.55 1.87 -1.62
C LEU A 319 19.23 2.51 -1.22
N ALA A 320 19.09 3.84 -1.38
CA ALA A 320 17.84 4.55 -1.08
C ALA A 320 16.69 4.10 -1.98
N ASN A 321 16.97 3.90 -3.28
CA ASN A 321 15.96 3.42 -4.24
C ASN A 321 15.56 1.96 -3.96
N GLU A 322 16.52 1.08 -3.66
CA GLU A 322 16.24 -0.32 -3.32
C GLU A 322 15.34 -0.44 -2.07
N ILE A 323 15.72 0.21 -0.96
CA ILE A 323 14.92 0.15 0.27
C ILE A 323 13.58 0.88 0.10
N GLY A 324 13.55 2.04 -0.55
CA GLY A 324 12.31 2.76 -0.84
C GLY A 324 11.32 1.90 -1.63
N THR A 325 11.81 1.18 -2.64
CA THR A 325 11.00 0.27 -3.45
C THR A 325 10.55 -0.95 -2.65
N LEU A 326 11.42 -1.55 -1.84
CA LEU A 326 11.07 -2.67 -0.96
C LEU A 326 9.90 -2.28 -0.02
N LEU A 327 10.01 -1.12 0.62
CA LEU A 327 9.03 -0.65 1.59
C LEU A 327 7.69 -0.32 0.93
N LEU A 328 7.69 0.36 -0.23
CA LEU A 328 6.47 0.65 -0.98
C LEU A 328 5.79 -0.63 -1.48
N ARG A 329 6.55 -1.59 -2.04
CA ARG A 329 6.03 -2.90 -2.46
C ARG A 329 5.44 -3.66 -1.28
N ARG A 330 6.13 -3.65 -0.13
CA ARG A 330 5.65 -4.33 1.07
C ARG A 330 4.37 -3.70 1.60
N TRP A 331 4.27 -2.37 1.56
CA TRP A 331 3.05 -1.64 1.91
C TRP A 331 1.89 -2.00 0.98
N ALA A 332 2.11 -2.02 -0.34
CA ALA A 332 1.11 -2.40 -1.32
C ALA A 332 0.57 -3.82 -1.08
N LEU A 333 1.46 -4.77 -0.77
CA LEU A 333 1.14 -6.18 -0.61
C LEU A 333 0.50 -6.52 0.75
N ASN A 334 0.91 -5.85 1.83
CA ASN A 334 0.43 -6.15 3.18
C ASN A 334 0.36 -4.90 4.08
N PRO A 335 -0.66 -4.05 3.92
CA PRO A 335 -0.79 -2.81 4.69
C PRO A 335 -0.99 -3.04 6.19
N VAL A 336 -1.65 -4.15 6.57
CA VAL A 336 -1.87 -4.48 7.98
C VAL A 336 -0.55 -4.75 8.68
N LEU A 337 0.33 -5.54 8.05
CA LEU A 337 1.65 -5.83 8.59
C LEU A 337 2.53 -4.59 8.65
N MET A 338 2.49 -3.72 7.64
CA MET A 338 3.26 -2.47 7.69
C MET A 338 2.78 -1.53 8.79
N ARG A 339 1.48 -1.48 9.06
CA ARG A 339 0.93 -0.74 10.21
C ARG A 339 1.41 -1.33 11.54
N GLN A 340 1.49 -2.65 11.66
CA GLN A 340 2.04 -3.31 12.85
C GLN A 340 3.54 -2.98 13.01
N LEU A 341 4.31 -2.98 11.92
CA LEU A 341 5.73 -2.59 11.94
C LEU A 341 5.91 -1.15 12.40
N PHE A 342 5.13 -0.22 11.85
CA PHE A 342 5.12 1.18 12.26
C PHE A 342 4.85 1.31 13.77
N GLN A 343 3.86 0.59 14.29
CA GLN A 343 3.52 0.58 15.72
C GLN A 343 4.64 -0.03 16.59
N GLN A 344 5.28 -1.10 16.13
CA GLN A 344 6.37 -1.77 16.84
C GLN A 344 7.61 -0.88 16.96
N LEU A 345 7.98 -0.17 15.89
CA LEU A 345 9.19 0.65 15.84
C LEU A 345 9.02 2.03 16.48
N ASN A 346 7.82 2.61 16.41
CA ASN A 346 7.59 3.94 16.98
C ASN A 346 7.28 3.92 18.48
N GLY A 347 7.02 2.74 19.07
CA GLY A 347 6.65 2.60 20.48
C GLY A 347 5.37 3.39 20.84
N THR A 348 4.96 3.32 22.10
CA THR A 348 3.85 4.15 22.62
C THR A 348 4.29 5.56 23.02
N ASP A 349 5.61 5.79 23.13
CA ASP A 349 6.16 7.07 23.51
C ASP A 349 6.09 8.00 22.30
N ARG A 350 5.10 8.91 22.36
CA ARG A 350 4.94 10.00 21.41
C ARG A 350 6.31 10.62 21.14
N VAL A 351 6.82 10.38 19.94
CA VAL A 351 8.00 11.05 19.42
C VAL A 351 7.81 12.54 19.64
N LYS A 352 8.79 13.18 20.28
CA LYS A 352 8.79 14.64 20.45
C LYS A 352 8.73 15.24 19.05
N GLN A 353 7.71 16.04 18.76
CA GLN A 353 7.51 16.72 17.46
C GLN A 353 8.81 17.36 16.92
N ASP A 354 9.70 17.74 17.82
CA ASP A 354 11.03 18.30 17.56
C ASP A 354 11.97 17.42 16.70
N VAL A 355 11.80 16.09 16.66
CA VAL A 355 12.66 15.21 15.84
C VAL A 355 12.52 15.54 14.35
N TYR A 356 11.30 15.71 13.86
CA TYR A 356 11.06 15.96 12.43
C TYR A 356 11.44 17.38 12.01
N GLY A 357 11.42 18.35 12.92
CA GLY A 357 11.99 19.68 12.67
C GLY A 357 13.49 19.63 12.39
N ARG A 358 14.23 18.78 13.14
CA ARG A 358 15.66 18.52 12.90
C ARG A 358 15.90 17.80 11.57
N ILE A 359 15.13 16.74 11.29
CA ILE A 359 15.22 15.97 10.03
C ILE A 359 14.97 16.88 8.83
N ALA A 360 13.91 17.70 8.87
CA ALA A 360 13.62 18.69 7.83
C ALA A 360 14.77 19.69 7.63
N GLY A 361 15.51 20.02 8.71
CA GLY A 361 16.76 20.77 8.67
C GLY A 361 17.88 20.05 7.93
N ALA A 362 18.10 18.79 8.26
CA ALA A 362 19.17 17.96 7.69
C ALA A 362 18.98 17.69 6.19
N MET A 363 17.74 17.50 5.74
CA MET A 363 17.42 17.19 4.34
C MET A 363 17.68 18.34 3.35
N ARG A 364 17.80 19.59 3.84
CA ARG A 364 18.09 20.78 3.01
C ARG A 364 17.20 20.90 1.76
N MET A 365 15.91 20.60 1.89
CA MET A 365 14.95 20.67 0.77
C MET A 365 14.80 22.11 0.26
N PRO A 366 14.84 22.39 -1.07
CA PRO A 366 14.53 23.71 -1.60
C PRO A 366 13.10 24.15 -1.26
N ALA A 367 12.88 25.46 -1.14
CA ALA A 367 11.59 26.02 -0.73
C ALA A 367 10.42 25.57 -1.64
N GLU A 368 10.65 25.48 -2.96
CA GLU A 368 9.65 24.97 -3.90
C GLU A 368 9.29 23.50 -3.66
N GLN A 369 10.30 22.65 -3.41
CA GLN A 369 10.10 21.24 -3.10
C GLN A 369 9.31 21.05 -1.81
N ARG A 370 9.57 21.88 -0.77
CA ARG A 370 8.80 21.88 0.48
C ARG A 370 7.34 22.24 0.25
N ARG A 371 7.06 23.29 -0.52
CA ARG A 371 5.69 23.72 -0.86
C ARG A 371 4.94 22.61 -1.58
N ASN A 372 5.59 21.96 -2.56
CA ASN A 372 5.00 20.85 -3.29
C ASN A 372 4.70 19.66 -2.37
N PHE A 373 5.62 19.32 -1.46
CA PHE A 373 5.41 18.26 -0.47
C PHE A 373 4.23 18.54 0.47
N VAL A 374 4.15 19.76 1.02
CA VAL A 374 3.04 20.21 1.88
C VAL A 374 1.72 20.23 1.11
N ALA A 375 1.73 20.70 -0.14
CA ALA A 375 0.53 20.72 -1.00
C ALA A 375 0.00 19.31 -1.28
N VAL A 376 0.89 18.37 -1.61
CA VAL A 376 0.53 16.95 -1.81
C VAL A 376 -0.06 16.35 -0.53
N ASN A 377 0.53 16.63 0.64
CA ASN A 377 -0.02 16.16 1.92
C ASN A 377 -1.41 16.76 2.20
N LYS A 378 -1.61 18.07 2.00
CA LYS A 378 -2.94 18.70 2.17
C LYS A 378 -4.00 18.07 1.27
N SER A 379 -3.64 17.83 0.00
CA SER A 379 -4.51 17.16 -0.97
C SER A 379 -4.87 15.74 -0.54
N PHE A 380 -3.89 14.97 -0.07
CA PHE A 380 -4.11 13.63 0.49
C PHE A 380 -5.03 13.64 1.71
N GLN A 381 -4.78 14.53 2.69
CA GLN A 381 -5.60 14.64 3.90
C GLN A 381 -7.05 14.99 3.57
N ALA A 382 -7.28 15.89 2.60
CA ALA A 382 -8.63 16.22 2.15
C ALA A 382 -9.35 15.00 1.56
N ARG A 383 -8.69 14.23 0.67
CA ARG A 383 -9.28 13.00 0.12
C ARG A 383 -9.54 11.94 1.19
N ARG A 384 -8.59 11.77 2.12
CA ARG A 384 -8.73 10.85 3.24
C ARG A 384 -9.91 11.21 4.15
N GLN A 385 -10.13 12.50 4.41
CA GLN A 385 -11.28 12.95 5.21
C GLN A 385 -12.60 12.55 4.58
N VAL A 386 -12.74 12.72 3.25
CA VAL A 386 -13.94 12.27 2.52
C VAL A 386 -14.18 10.77 2.70
N LEU A 387 -13.13 9.94 2.65
CA LEU A 387 -13.25 8.50 2.87
C LEU A 387 -13.67 8.16 4.30
N LEU A 388 -13.22 8.90 5.30
CA LEU A 388 -13.61 8.74 6.70
C LEU A 388 -15.07 9.11 6.92
N ASP A 389 -15.53 10.22 6.34
CA ASP A 389 -16.93 10.65 6.42
C ASP A 389 -17.87 9.61 5.78
N GLN A 390 -17.49 9.10 4.60
CA GLN A 390 -18.19 7.98 3.94
C GLN A 390 -18.23 6.74 4.83
N ARG A 391 -17.11 6.38 5.46
CA ARG A 391 -17.04 5.23 6.37
C ARG A 391 -17.95 5.39 7.57
N GLN A 392 -18.01 6.57 8.16
CA GLN A 392 -18.91 6.86 9.27
C GLN A 392 -20.37 6.70 8.86
N ALA A 393 -20.75 7.16 7.66
CA ALA A 393 -22.09 6.95 7.11
C ALA A 393 -22.40 5.45 6.89
N ILE A 394 -21.43 4.67 6.41
CA ILE A 394 -21.57 3.21 6.24
C ILE A 394 -21.76 2.52 7.60
N TYR A 395 -20.97 2.89 8.61
CA TYR A 395 -21.15 2.35 9.96
C TYR A 395 -22.51 2.72 10.56
N ALA A 396 -22.97 3.96 10.37
CA ALA A 396 -24.30 4.37 10.81
C ALA A 396 -25.39 3.51 10.15
N ARG A 397 -25.25 3.14 8.86
CA ARG A 397 -26.17 2.20 8.19
C ARG A 397 -26.12 0.79 8.77
N LEU A 398 -24.93 0.25 9.03
CA LEU A 398 -24.74 -1.08 9.60
C LEU A 398 -25.21 -1.18 11.07
N GLN A 399 -25.09 -0.09 11.83
CA GLN A 399 -25.49 -0.01 13.24
C GLN A 399 -26.98 0.27 13.44
N ARG A 400 -27.73 0.63 12.40
CA ARG A 400 -29.19 0.78 12.50
C ARG A 400 -29.76 -0.52 13.03
N GLN A 401 -30.17 -0.47 14.30
CA GLN A 401 -30.75 -1.62 14.97
C GLN A 401 -31.99 -2.04 14.19
N SER A 402 -31.99 -3.29 13.76
CA SER A 402 -33.16 -3.95 13.21
C SER A 402 -34.30 -3.89 14.22
N THR A 403 -35.16 -2.88 14.11
CA THR A 403 -36.44 -2.84 14.81
C THR A 403 -37.20 -4.09 14.43
N ARG A 404 -37.69 -4.84 15.43
CA ARG A 404 -38.33 -6.15 15.32
C ARG A 404 -39.12 -6.29 14.00
N TYR A 405 -38.65 -7.14 13.11
CA TYR A 405 -39.34 -7.44 11.85
C TYR A 405 -40.51 -8.37 12.13
N ASN A 406 -41.71 -7.96 11.69
CA ASN A 406 -42.93 -8.74 11.86
C ASN A 406 -43.15 -9.74 10.72
N ASN A 407 -42.41 -9.64 9.63
CA ASN A 407 -42.48 -10.51 8.47
C ASN A 407 -41.07 -10.98 8.03
N ALA A 408 -41.02 -12.05 7.24
CA ALA A 408 -39.77 -12.58 6.69
C ALA A 408 -39.20 -11.70 5.58
N GLU A 409 -40.05 -11.00 4.83
CA GLU A 409 -39.66 -10.13 3.72
C GLU A 409 -38.82 -8.94 4.17
N ASP A 410 -39.22 -8.25 5.25
CA ASP A 410 -38.46 -7.14 5.84
C ASP A 410 -37.10 -7.63 6.35
N THR A 411 -37.06 -8.83 6.95
CA THR A 411 -35.81 -9.44 7.43
C THR A 411 -34.84 -9.70 6.28
N ILE A 412 -35.32 -10.24 5.17
CA ILE A 412 -34.51 -10.49 3.96
C ILE A 412 -34.03 -9.16 3.37
N ALA A 413 -34.93 -8.17 3.23
CA ALA A 413 -34.59 -6.87 2.68
C ALA A 413 -33.49 -6.17 3.52
N GLU A 414 -33.57 -6.25 4.84
CA GLU A 414 -32.60 -5.63 5.74
C GLU A 414 -31.27 -6.39 5.75
N PHE A 415 -31.29 -7.72 5.62
CA PHE A 415 -30.08 -8.49 5.38
C PHE A 415 -29.37 -8.07 4.09
N LEU A 416 -30.11 -7.91 2.99
CA LEU A 416 -29.54 -7.45 1.71
C LEU A 416 -28.95 -6.04 1.83
N LYS A 417 -29.64 -5.10 2.49
CA LYS A 417 -29.10 -3.75 2.75
C LYS A 417 -27.81 -3.77 3.57
N ALA A 418 -27.73 -4.63 4.58
CA ALA A 418 -26.53 -4.80 5.40
C ALA A 418 -25.38 -5.39 4.58
N HIS A 419 -25.67 -6.37 3.72
CA HIS A 419 -24.70 -6.94 2.79
C HIS A 419 -24.16 -5.89 1.81
N ASP A 420 -25.01 -5.06 1.22
CA ASP A 420 -24.60 -3.97 0.33
C ASP A 420 -23.75 -2.92 1.06
N ALA A 421 -24.10 -2.58 2.29
CA ALA A 421 -23.31 -1.68 3.13
C ALA A 421 -21.92 -2.28 3.45
N MET A 422 -21.83 -3.60 3.68
CA MET A 422 -20.56 -4.30 3.88
C MET A 422 -19.68 -4.30 2.61
N ASN A 423 -20.27 -4.49 1.44
CA ASN A 423 -19.55 -4.37 0.17
C ASN A 423 -19.04 -2.94 -0.05
N THR A 424 -19.87 -1.94 0.27
CA THR A 424 -19.48 -0.52 0.22
C THR A 424 -18.31 -0.25 1.18
N LEU A 425 -18.32 -0.82 2.39
CA LEU A 425 -17.22 -0.70 3.35
C LEU A 425 -15.92 -1.30 2.80
N LYS A 426 -16.00 -2.49 2.18
CA LYS A 426 -14.84 -3.15 1.55
C LYS A 426 -14.23 -2.27 0.47
N THR A 427 -15.07 -1.67 -0.37
CA THR A 427 -14.67 -0.72 -1.41
C THR A 427 -13.98 0.51 -0.83
N ASN A 428 -14.59 1.14 0.19
CA ASN A 428 -14.03 2.30 0.86
C ASN A 428 -12.66 2.00 1.50
N LEU A 429 -12.48 0.83 2.12
CA LEU A 429 -11.21 0.43 2.72
C LEU A 429 -10.11 0.20 1.66
N ARG A 430 -10.46 -0.41 0.52
CA ARG A 430 -9.53 -0.55 -0.61
C ARG A 430 -9.12 0.81 -1.16
N GLN A 431 -10.06 1.74 -1.28
CA GLN A 431 -9.77 3.10 -1.74
C GLN A 431 -8.85 3.85 -0.77
N GLU A 432 -9.06 3.76 0.54
CA GLU A 432 -8.15 4.36 1.54
C GLU A 432 -6.73 3.81 1.41
N HIS A 433 -6.60 2.48 1.26
CA HIS A 433 -5.31 1.84 1.05
C HIS A 433 -4.60 2.40 -0.18
N TRP A 434 -5.33 2.53 -1.28
CA TRP A 434 -4.82 3.08 -2.53
C TRP A 434 -4.37 4.53 -2.43
N GLU A 435 -5.20 5.38 -1.83
CA GLU A 435 -4.84 6.79 -1.59
C GLU A 435 -3.58 6.91 -0.73
N THR A 436 -3.45 6.05 0.29
CA THR A 436 -2.26 6.01 1.15
C THR A 436 -1.00 5.58 0.39
N LEU A 437 -1.11 4.55 -0.45
CA LEU A 437 0.01 4.05 -1.26
C LEU A 437 0.43 5.06 -2.33
N SER A 438 -0.55 5.66 -3.04
CA SER A 438 -0.32 6.70 -4.03
C SER A 438 0.39 7.89 -3.41
N TRP A 439 -0.13 8.40 -2.29
CA TRP A 439 0.51 9.49 -1.54
C TRP A 439 1.95 9.15 -1.11
N GLY A 440 2.17 7.98 -0.50
CA GLY A 440 3.50 7.55 -0.07
C GLY A 440 4.50 7.47 -1.23
N SER A 441 4.07 6.93 -2.38
CA SER A 441 4.86 6.87 -3.61
C SER A 441 5.19 8.27 -4.14
N THR A 442 4.21 9.17 -4.21
CA THR A 442 4.43 10.57 -4.63
C THR A 442 5.40 11.28 -3.69
N CYS A 443 5.27 11.11 -2.38
CA CYS A 443 6.22 11.67 -1.42
C CYS A 443 7.65 11.13 -1.65
N HIS A 444 7.82 9.83 -1.90
CA HIS A 444 9.13 9.26 -2.21
C HIS A 444 9.72 9.84 -3.51
N GLN A 445 8.91 10.05 -4.54
CA GLN A 445 9.34 10.66 -5.81
C GLN A 445 9.68 12.14 -5.67
N LEU A 446 9.02 12.84 -4.76
CA LEU A 446 9.34 14.23 -4.44
C LEU A 446 10.69 14.36 -3.75
N LEU A 447 11.17 13.34 -3.04
CA LEU A 447 12.47 13.36 -2.35
C LEU A 447 13.59 12.93 -3.31
N THR A 448 14.74 13.62 -3.25
CA THR A 448 15.93 13.09 -3.90
C THR A 448 16.40 11.82 -3.16
N PRO A 449 17.14 10.91 -3.82
CA PRO A 449 17.64 9.72 -3.13
C PRO A 449 18.49 10.04 -1.91
N TRP A 450 19.23 11.14 -1.95
CA TRP A 450 20.01 11.65 -0.81
C TRP A 450 19.13 12.12 0.35
N GLN A 451 18.04 12.82 0.05
CA GLN A 451 17.07 13.26 1.06
C GLN A 451 16.32 12.07 1.68
N LEU A 452 15.94 11.08 0.86
CA LEU A 452 15.33 9.84 1.35
C LEU A 452 16.31 9.08 2.25
N ALA A 453 17.57 8.96 1.87
CA ALA A 453 18.60 8.35 2.71
C ALA A 453 18.75 9.08 4.06
N THR A 454 18.79 10.42 4.02
CA THR A 454 18.87 11.26 5.23
C THR A 454 17.66 11.05 6.12
N LEU A 455 16.45 11.01 5.55
CA LEU A 455 15.22 10.72 6.29
C LEU A 455 15.27 9.36 6.98
N LEU A 456 15.70 8.31 6.27
CA LEU A 456 15.79 6.95 6.81
C LEU A 456 16.81 6.85 7.95
N VAL A 457 17.98 7.47 7.78
CA VAL A 457 19.06 7.44 8.77
C VAL A 457 18.73 8.26 10.00
N GLU A 458 18.19 9.48 9.85
CA GLU A 458 17.87 10.36 10.97
C GLU A 458 16.60 9.93 11.73
N ALA A 459 15.69 9.19 11.09
CA ALA A 459 14.52 8.62 11.76
C ALA A 459 14.88 7.41 12.62
N HIS A 460 15.94 6.67 12.31
CA HIS A 460 16.34 5.47 13.04
C HIS A 460 16.69 5.78 14.51
N PRO A 461 16.23 4.98 15.51
CA PRO A 461 15.66 3.63 15.40
C PRO A 461 14.16 3.56 15.10
N GLN A 462 13.50 4.70 14.91
CA GLN A 462 12.06 4.76 14.62
C GLN A 462 11.79 4.54 13.13
N TRP A 463 10.52 4.30 12.83
CA TRP A 463 10.05 4.33 11.46
C TRP A 463 9.84 5.78 11.02
N TYR A 464 10.32 6.12 9.82
CA TYR A 464 10.12 7.45 9.27
C TYR A 464 8.62 7.75 9.04
N ASP A 465 8.18 8.92 9.48
CA ASP A 465 6.80 9.37 9.36
C ASP A 465 6.72 10.57 8.41
N LEU A 466 6.25 10.32 7.18
CA LEU A 466 6.08 11.34 6.16
C LEU A 466 5.01 12.39 6.52
N LEU A 467 4.03 12.06 7.38
CA LEU A 467 3.03 13.02 7.87
C LEU A 467 3.65 13.96 8.89
N ALA A 468 4.45 13.43 9.82
CA ALA A 468 5.18 14.23 10.78
C ALA A 468 6.21 15.14 10.08
N LEU A 469 6.91 14.61 9.07
CA LEU A 469 7.79 15.40 8.21
C LEU A 469 7.03 16.53 7.51
N SER A 470 5.88 16.25 6.89
CA SER A 470 5.08 17.29 6.23
C SER A 470 4.65 18.39 7.20
N SER A 471 4.30 18.03 8.44
CA SER A 471 3.86 18.99 9.46
C SER A 471 5.03 19.91 9.86
N ALA A 472 6.22 19.33 10.07
CA ALA A 472 7.43 20.09 10.37
C ALA A 472 7.86 21.02 9.21
N LEU A 473 7.64 20.59 7.96
CA LEU A 473 7.89 21.43 6.78
C LEU A 473 6.90 22.61 6.70
N GLU A 474 5.62 22.37 7.00
CA GLU A 474 4.60 23.43 7.03
C GLU A 474 4.88 24.48 8.10
N GLU A 475 5.24 24.05 9.32
CA GLU A 475 5.62 24.97 10.41
C GLU A 475 6.79 25.87 10.00
N ARG A 476 7.80 25.31 9.34
CA ARG A 476 8.94 26.08 8.82
C ARG A 476 8.57 27.09 7.75
N GLU A 477 7.64 26.76 6.86
CA GLU A 477 7.16 27.72 5.85
C GLU A 477 6.43 28.90 6.50
N VAL A 478 5.64 28.65 7.56
CA VAL A 478 4.99 29.71 8.34
C VAL A 478 6.02 30.58 9.05
N GLU A 479 7.06 29.97 9.66
CA GLU A 479 8.15 30.71 10.28
C GLU A 479 8.92 31.57 9.28
N GLU A 480 9.30 31.03 8.12
CA GLU A 480 9.99 31.77 7.06
C GLU A 480 9.13 32.92 6.50
N ALA A 481 7.82 32.70 6.32
CA ALA A 481 6.89 33.75 5.90
C ALA A 481 6.76 34.86 6.96
N SER A 482 6.80 34.51 8.25
CA SER A 482 6.69 35.46 9.36
C SER A 482 7.93 36.33 9.55
N ARG A 483 9.12 35.84 9.17
CA ARG A 483 10.38 36.61 9.27
C ARG A 483 10.47 37.75 8.25
N GLY A 484 9.50 37.85 7.33
CA GLY A 484 9.50 38.83 6.25
C GLY A 484 10.64 38.61 5.25
N PRO A 485 10.66 39.34 4.13
CA PRO A 485 11.81 39.36 3.24
C PRO A 485 12.99 39.93 4.02
N SER A 486 13.82 39.06 4.61
CA SER A 486 15.07 39.44 5.24
C SER A 486 15.80 40.33 4.24
N ALA A 487 15.94 41.62 4.56
CA ALA A 487 16.61 42.59 3.73
C ALA A 487 17.90 41.94 3.21
N ALA A 488 17.99 41.79 1.88
CA ALA A 488 19.09 41.05 1.26
C ALA A 488 20.40 41.55 1.88
N PRO A 489 21.24 40.67 2.44
CA PRO A 489 22.47 41.08 3.12
C PRO A 489 23.25 41.97 2.15
N GLY A 490 23.45 43.21 2.58
CA GLY A 490 23.60 44.38 1.73
C GLY A 490 24.42 44.13 0.47
N THR A 491 23.85 44.48 -0.67
CA THR A 491 24.64 44.82 -1.85
C THR A 491 25.64 45.89 -1.39
N PRO A 492 26.95 45.62 -1.35
CA PRO A 492 27.91 46.66 -0.98
C PRO A 492 27.80 47.78 -2.03
N LEU A 493 27.54 49.00 -1.54
CA LEU A 493 27.47 50.23 -2.35
C LEU A 493 28.82 50.56 -2.98
#